data_AF-A0A382WB71-F1
#
_entry.id   AF-A0A382WB71-F1
#
_cell.length_a   1.000
_cell.length_b   1.000
_cell.length_c   1.000
_cell.angle_alpha   90.00
_cell.angle_beta   90.00
_cell.angle_gamma   90.00
#
_symmetry.space_group_name_H-M   'P 1'
#
loop_
_entity.id
_entity.type
_entity.pdbx_description
1 polymer ?
#
loop_
_entity_poly.entity_id
_entity_poly.type
_entity_poly.pdbx_seq_one_letter_code
_entity_poly.pdbx_strand_id
1 'polypeptide(L)'
;KGAEMAVTITSTADKEVTVILANAKKQSEIMKGEGDGLRNKIFADAFGKDPEFFAFYRAMQAYETALIGGETSLILSPESEFFKFFGNIKQKSE
;
A
#
# COMPACT_ATOMS: atom_id res chain seq x y z
N LYS A 1 -45.21 5.89 35.72
CA LYS A 1 -45.40 6.45 34.35
C LYS A 1 -44.16 7.20 33.85
N GLY A 2 -43.59 8.17 34.58
CA GLY A 2 -42.38 8.89 34.14
C GLY A 2 -41.12 8.02 34.01
N ALA A 3 -40.85 7.15 34.99
CA ALA A 3 -39.69 6.24 34.95
C ALA A 3 -39.73 5.25 33.77
N GLU A 4 -40.90 4.73 33.44
CA GLU A 4 -41.10 3.79 32.34
C GLU A 4 -40.91 4.46 30.97
N MET A 5 -41.38 5.71 30.82
CA MET A 5 -41.11 6.51 29.62
C MET A 5 -39.61 6.84 29.50
N ALA A 6 -38.95 7.21 30.59
CA ALA A 6 -37.52 7.50 30.59
C ALA A 6 -36.69 6.29 30.16
N VAL A 7 -36.97 5.10 30.72
CA VAL A 7 -36.30 3.85 30.32
C VAL A 7 -36.52 3.55 28.83
N THR A 8 -37.75 3.71 28.34
CA THR A 8 -38.07 3.48 26.93
C THR A 8 -37.31 4.43 26.00
N ILE A 9 -37.23 5.71 26.36
CA ILE A 9 -36.49 6.73 25.58
C ILE A 9 -35.00 6.37 25.55
N THR A 10 -34.39 6.06 26.69
CA THR A 10 -32.97 5.71 26.77
C THR A 10 -32.67 4.44 25.97
N SER A 11 -33.46 3.38 26.14
CA SER A 11 -33.27 2.13 25.36
C SER A 11 -33.41 2.34 23.86
N THR A 12 -34.31 3.23 23.44
CA THR A 12 -34.48 3.57 22.01
C THR A 12 -33.27 4.34 21.49
N ALA A 13 -32.78 5.32 22.25
CA ALA A 13 -31.58 6.08 21.91
C ALA A 13 -30.33 5.19 21.82
N ASP A 14 -30.14 4.29 22.79
CA ASP A 14 -29.00 3.36 22.79
C ASP A 14 -29.02 2.42 21.56
N LYS A 15 -30.22 1.95 21.19
CA LYS A 15 -30.41 1.16 19.97
C LYS A 15 -30.08 1.98 18.72
N GLU A 16 -30.57 3.21 18.62
CA GLU A 16 -30.29 4.08 17.47
C GLU A 16 -28.80 4.37 17.33
N VAL A 17 -28.11 4.71 18.41
CA VAL A 17 -26.66 4.91 18.43
C VAL A 17 -25.93 3.67 17.91
N THR A 18 -26.32 2.49 18.41
CA THR A 18 -25.71 1.22 17.99
C THR A 18 -25.91 0.99 16.49
N VAL A 19 -27.11 1.24 15.96
CA VAL A 19 -27.43 1.08 14.53
C VAL A 19 -26.64 2.08 13.67
N ILE A 20 -26.55 3.34 14.10
CA ILE A 20 -25.81 4.39 13.38
C ILE A 20 -24.32 4.01 13.30
N LEU A 21 -23.72 3.63 14.43
CA LEU A 21 -22.31 3.22 14.47
C LEU A 21 -22.05 1.98 13.62
N ALA A 22 -22.95 0.99 13.66
CA ALA A 22 -22.82 -0.21 12.84
C ALA A 22 -22.90 0.11 11.34
N ASN A 23 -23.83 0.98 10.93
CA ASN A 23 -23.97 1.41 9.54
C ASN A 23 -22.76 2.22 9.07
N ALA A 24 -22.27 3.15 9.89
CA ALA A 24 -21.08 3.94 9.58
C ALA A 24 -19.85 3.05 9.42
N LYS A 25 -19.66 2.08 10.32
CA LYS A 25 -18.56 1.11 10.21
C LYS A 25 -18.69 0.26 8.95
N LYS A 26 -19.88 -0.29 8.67
CA LYS A 26 -20.13 -1.06 7.45
C LYS A 26 -19.78 -0.24 6.20
N GLN A 27 -20.23 1.01 6.12
CA GLN A 27 -19.97 1.87 4.98
C GLN A 27 -18.48 2.21 4.83
N SER A 28 -17.78 2.44 5.94
CA SER A 28 -16.32 2.64 5.95
C SER A 28 -15.57 1.42 5.40
N GLU A 29 -15.91 0.21 5.84
CA GLU A 29 -15.27 -1.02 5.36
C GLU A 29 -15.55 -1.27 3.87
N ILE A 30 -16.77 -1.00 3.40
CA ILE A 30 -17.12 -1.08 1.97
C ILE A 30 -16.26 -0.11 1.16
N MET A 31 -16.22 1.17 1.55
CA MET A 31 -15.47 2.20 0.85
C MET A 31 -13.97 1.88 0.82
N LYS A 32 -13.44 1.36 1.92
CA LYS A 32 -12.04 0.92 1.99
C LYS A 32 -11.78 -0.26 1.05
N GLY A 33 -12.66 -1.26 1.03
CA GLY A 33 -12.55 -2.40 0.13
C GLY A 33 -12.63 -2.02 -1.35
N GLU A 34 -13.54 -1.10 -1.70
CA GLU A 34 -13.66 -0.55 -3.05
C GLU A 34 -12.39 0.23 -3.44
N GLY A 35 -11.87 1.06 -2.53
CA GLY A 35 -10.63 1.82 -2.72
C GLY A 35 -9.43 0.91 -2.94
N ASP A 36 -9.28 -0.14 -2.11
CA ASP A 36 -8.21 -1.13 -2.26
C ASP A 36 -8.34 -1.90 -3.57
N GLY A 37 -9.56 -2.25 -3.98
CA GLY A 37 -9.85 -2.87 -5.27
C GLY A 37 -9.46 -1.99 -6.46
N LEU A 38 -9.87 -0.72 -6.44
CA LEU A 38 -9.52 0.25 -7.48
C LEU A 38 -8.01 0.50 -7.54
N ARG A 39 -7.35 0.64 -6.38
CA ARG A 39 -5.90 0.78 -6.29
C ARG A 39 -5.19 -0.40 -6.94
N ASN A 40 -5.57 -1.62 -6.59
CA ASN A 40 -4.97 -2.83 -7.14
C ASN A 40 -5.23 -2.95 -8.64
N LYS A 41 -6.42 -2.56 -9.11
CA LYS A 41 -6.74 -2.52 -10.54
C LYS A 41 -5.87 -1.51 -11.29
N ILE A 42 -5.79 -0.27 -10.83
CA ILE A 42 -4.95 0.77 -11.44
C ILE A 42 -3.49 0.33 -11.46
N PHE A 43 -3.02 -0.27 -10.37
CA PHE A 43 -1.68 -0.83 -10.29
C PHE A 43 -1.47 -1.94 -11.33
N ALA A 44 -2.35 -2.95 -11.40
CA ALA A 44 -2.25 -4.02 -12.39
C ALA A 44 -2.31 -3.48 -13.84
N ASP A 45 -3.21 -2.55 -14.12
CA ASP A 45 -3.38 -1.92 -15.43
C ASP A 45 -2.14 -1.10 -15.81
N ALA A 46 -1.52 -0.38 -14.86
CA ALA A 46 -0.29 0.36 -15.08
C ALA A 46 0.92 -0.58 -15.29
N PHE A 47 0.98 -1.68 -14.54
CA PHE A 47 2.06 -2.66 -14.62
C PHE A 47 2.03 -3.44 -15.94
N GLY A 48 0.84 -3.73 -16.45
CA GLY A 48 0.66 -4.43 -17.72
C GLY A 48 1.00 -3.59 -18.95
N LYS A 49 1.09 -2.24 -18.83
CA LYS A 49 1.39 -1.36 -19.98
C LYS A 49 2.84 -1.44 -20.43
N ASP A 50 3.77 -1.53 -19.49
CA ASP A 50 5.21 -1.65 -19.80
C ASP A 50 5.91 -2.40 -18.64
N PRO A 51 5.98 -3.74 -18.72
CA PRO A 51 6.65 -4.57 -17.71
C PRO A 51 8.14 -4.26 -17.57
N GLU A 52 8.80 -3.80 -18.64
CA GLU A 52 10.23 -3.52 -18.67
C GLU A 52 10.55 -2.21 -17.94
N PHE A 53 9.77 -1.15 -18.20
CA PHE A 53 9.87 0.12 -17.47
C PHE A 53 9.61 -0.08 -15.97
N PHE A 54 8.65 -0.92 -15.61
CA PHE A 54 8.35 -1.17 -14.22
C PHE A 54 9.48 -1.95 -13.50
N ALA A 55 10.02 -2.98 -14.15
CA ALA A 55 11.18 -3.72 -13.64
C ALA A 55 12.38 -2.78 -13.42
N PHE A 56 12.60 -1.85 -14.35
CA PHE A 56 13.60 -0.79 -14.20
C PHE A 56 13.31 0.14 -13.01
N TYR A 57 12.08 0.68 -12.90
CA TYR A 57 11.71 1.61 -11.83
C TYR A 57 11.84 0.98 -10.43
N ARG A 58 11.43 -0.29 -10.27
CA ARG A 58 11.60 -1.03 -9.01
C ARG A 58 13.05 -1.25 -8.66
N ALA A 59 13.87 -1.59 -9.65
CA ALA A 59 15.29 -1.71 -9.46
C ALA A 59 15.89 -0.38 -8.97
N MET A 60 15.53 0.75 -9.59
CA MET A 60 15.97 2.08 -9.16
C MET A 60 15.54 2.44 -7.72
N GLN A 61 14.30 2.16 -7.32
CA GLN A 61 13.85 2.39 -5.93
C GLN A 61 14.61 1.53 -4.92
N ALA A 62 14.89 0.27 -5.28
CA ALA A 62 15.70 -0.60 -4.43
C ALA A 62 17.13 -0.08 -4.32
N TYR A 63 17.69 0.46 -5.39
CA TYR A 63 19.01 1.08 -5.39
C TYR A 63 19.04 2.33 -4.52
N GLU A 64 18.05 3.21 -4.68
CA GLU A 64 17.87 4.41 -3.84
C GLU A 64 17.83 4.03 -2.34
N THR A 65 17.00 3.04 -1.99
CA THR A 65 16.86 2.60 -0.59
C THR A 65 18.15 1.95 -0.06
N ALA A 66 18.82 1.13 -0.87
CA ALA A 66 20.03 0.41 -0.47
C ALA A 66 21.27 1.31 -0.40
N LEU A 67 21.33 2.39 -1.19
CA LEU A 67 22.50 3.25 -1.34
C LEU A 67 22.42 4.56 -0.52
N ILE A 68 21.23 5.00 -0.08
CA ILE A 68 21.06 6.24 0.71
C ILE A 68 21.44 6.08 2.19
N GLY A 69 21.64 4.86 2.69
CA GLY A 69 22.22 4.62 4.02
C GLY A 69 23.74 4.59 3.96
N GLY A 70 24.40 5.75 4.11
CA GLY A 70 25.84 6.00 3.93
C GLY A 70 26.84 5.13 4.72
N GLU A 71 26.41 4.07 5.40
CA GLU A 71 27.25 3.09 6.10
C GLU A 71 27.18 1.68 5.48
N THR A 72 26.39 1.47 4.41
CA THR A 72 26.26 0.14 3.79
C THR A 72 27.32 -0.07 2.72
N SER A 73 28.39 -0.80 3.06
CA SER A 73 29.35 -1.29 2.06
C SER A 73 28.74 -2.47 1.31
N LEU A 74 28.21 -2.23 0.11
CA LEU A 74 27.63 -3.27 -0.74
C LEU A 74 28.73 -4.05 -1.46
N ILE A 75 28.93 -5.32 -1.09
CA ILE A 75 29.76 -6.27 -1.84
C ILE A 75 28.85 -6.92 -2.89
N LEU A 76 28.92 -6.44 -4.12
CA LEU A 76 28.14 -6.95 -5.24
C LEU A 76 29.08 -7.57 -6.27
N SER A 77 28.74 -8.76 -6.76
CA SER A 77 29.41 -9.36 -7.91
C SER A 77 29.08 -8.54 -9.18
N PRO A 78 30.06 -8.29 -10.07
CA PRO A 78 29.87 -7.58 -11.33
C PRO A 78 28.78 -8.20 -12.24
N GLU A 79 28.51 -9.49 -12.06
CA GLU A 79 27.53 -10.28 -12.81
C GLU A 79 26.15 -10.32 -12.12
N SER A 80 25.97 -9.61 -11.00
CA SER A 80 24.72 -9.62 -10.24
C SER A 80 23.55 -9.06 -11.06
N GLU A 81 22.37 -9.69 -10.95
CA GLU A 81 21.11 -9.17 -11.51
C GLU A 81 20.78 -7.77 -11.01
N PHE A 82 21.36 -7.36 -9.87
CA PHE A 82 21.31 -6.01 -9.33
C PHE A 82 21.98 -4.94 -10.22
N PHE A 83 22.77 -5.32 -11.23
CA PHE A 83 23.30 -4.36 -12.20
C PHE A 83 22.70 -4.51 -13.60
N LYS A 84 21.67 -5.36 -13.75
CA LYS A 84 20.99 -5.61 -15.04
C LYS A 84 20.62 -4.32 -15.79
N PHE A 85 20.27 -3.26 -15.07
CA PHE A 85 19.88 -1.96 -15.63
C PHE A 85 20.97 -0.87 -15.58
N PHE A 86 22.06 -1.06 -14.84
CA PHE A 86 23.22 -0.16 -14.86
C PHE A 86 24.17 -0.45 -16.03
N GLY A 87 23.92 -1.56 -16.74
CA GLY A 87 24.75 -2.03 -17.83
C GLY A 87 25.99 -2.74 -17.31
N ASN A 88 26.55 -3.63 -18.13
CA ASN A 88 27.89 -4.19 -17.90
C ASN A 88 28.86 -3.03 -17.73
N ILE A 89 29.20 -2.72 -16.47
CA ILE A 89 30.28 -1.80 -16.14
C ILE A 89 31.53 -2.52 -16.63
N LYS A 90 31.93 -2.31 -17.89
CA LYS A 90 33.15 -2.89 -18.43
C LYS A 90 34.27 -2.42 -17.52
N GLN A 91 34.82 -3.37 -16.77
CA GLN A 91 35.96 -3.17 -15.91
C GLN A 91 37.05 -2.57 -16.80
N LYS A 92 37.47 -1.34 -16.47
CA LYS A 92 38.56 -0.70 -17.19
C LYS A 92 39.82 -1.49 -16.82
N SER A 93 40.24 -2.36 -17.71
CA SER A 93 41.53 -3.04 -17.63
C SER A 93 42.62 -1.97 -17.78
N GLU A 94 43.36 -1.73 -16.70
CA GLU A 94 44.68 -1.10 -16.76
C GLU A 94 45.69 -2.04 -17.43
#